data_AF-A0A2D6NYI4-F1
#
_entry.id   AF-A0A2D6NYI4-F1
#
_cell.length_a   1.000
_cell.length_b   1.000
_cell.length_c   1.000
_cell.angle_alpha   90.00
_cell.angle_beta   90.00
_cell.angle_gamma   90.00
#
_symmetry.space_group_name_H-M   'P 1'
#
loop_
_entity.id
_entity.type
_entity.pdbx_description
1 polymer ?
#
loop_
_entity_poly.entity_id
_entity_poly.type
_entity_poly.pdbx_seq_one_letter_code
_entity_poly.pdbx_strand_id
1 'polypeptide(L)'
;MEGTVKWFNREKGYGFIAGDDGEEYFIHHSAVEQGVILRDNDKVSFEPAETERGKQAKDVKLLQKGSERDDLPEEGEEAQDEPQEEQAEQPEQPAEEQTEE
;
A
#
# COMPACT_ATOMS: atom_id res chain seq x y z
N MET A 1 16.17 9.02 2.09
CA MET A 1 16.30 8.18 3.30
C MET A 1 14.98 7.48 3.53
N GLU A 2 15.00 6.25 4.00
CA GLU A 2 13.77 5.49 4.26
C GLU A 2 13.51 5.37 5.76
N GLY A 3 12.24 5.25 6.12
CA GLY A 3 11.83 5.04 7.49
C GLY A 3 10.39 4.57 7.60
N THR A 4 10.00 4.29 8.84
CA THR A 4 8.65 3.85 9.18
C THR A 4 7.97 4.92 10.00
N VAL A 5 6.75 5.30 9.64
CA VAL A 5 5.97 6.27 10.39
C VAL A 5 5.64 5.66 11.76
N LYS A 6 6.22 6.22 12.82
CA LYS A 6 5.97 5.76 14.19
C LYS A 6 4.57 6.15 14.62
N TRP A 7 4.18 7.38 14.30
CA TRP A 7 2.84 7.90 14.49
C TRP A 7 2.67 9.21 13.72
N PHE A 8 1.44 9.49 13.31
CA PHE A 8 1.09 10.75 12.65
C PHE A 8 -0.26 11.24 13.16
N ASN A 9 -0.32 12.50 13.62
CA ASN A 9 -1.56 13.12 14.05
C ASN A 9 -2.12 13.99 12.92
N ARG A 10 -3.14 13.46 12.22
CA ARG A 10 -3.83 14.15 11.13
C ARG A 10 -4.58 15.42 11.54
N GLU A 11 -5.07 15.48 12.78
CA GLU A 11 -5.83 16.63 13.28
C GLU A 11 -4.90 17.81 13.56
N LYS A 12 -3.69 17.51 14.05
CA LYS A 12 -2.66 18.51 14.31
C LYS A 12 -1.73 18.77 13.13
N GLY A 13 -1.64 17.85 12.17
CA GLY A 13 -0.79 17.97 10.98
C GLY A 13 0.69 17.72 11.23
N TYR A 14 1.06 16.94 12.25
CA TYR A 14 2.46 16.58 12.52
C TYR A 14 2.62 15.15 13.06
N GLY A 15 3.83 14.61 12.98
CA GLY A 15 4.16 13.27 13.46
C GLY A 15 5.66 13.01 13.53
N PHE A 16 6.03 11.74 13.65
CA PHE A 16 7.42 11.29 13.67
C PHE A 16 7.63 10.04 12.82
N ILE A 17 8.75 10.02 12.11
CA ILE A 17 9.24 8.88 11.34
C ILE A 17 10.46 8.32 12.06
N ALA A 18 10.46 7.01 12.29
CA ALA A 18 11.64 6.27 12.71
C ALA A 18 12.46 5.95 11.46
N GLY A 19 13.61 6.61 11.28
CA GLY A 19 14.54 6.30 10.21
C GLY A 19 15.25 4.97 10.45
N ASP A 20 15.72 4.33 9.39
CA ASP A 20 16.45 3.06 9.48
C ASP A 20 17.79 3.19 10.24
N ASP A 21 18.33 4.41 10.33
CA ASP A 21 19.52 4.76 11.13
C ASP A 21 19.27 4.72 12.65
N GLY A 22 18.02 4.50 13.08
CA GLY A 22 17.61 4.48 14.50
C GLY A 22 17.26 5.85 15.07
N GLU A 23 17.24 6.89 14.23
CA GLU A 23 16.90 8.25 14.61
C GLU A 23 15.44 8.62 14.32
N GLU A 24 14.92 9.60 15.07
CA GLU A 24 13.55 10.10 14.91
C GLU A 24 13.54 11.41 14.13
N TYR A 25 12.76 11.44 13.06
CA TYR A 25 12.61 12.59 12.18
C TYR A 25 11.22 13.20 12.34
N PHE A 26 11.18 14.49 12.65
CA PHE A 26 9.93 15.23 12.76
C PHE A 26 9.32 15.45 11.37
N ILE A 27 8.02 15.22 11.23
CA ILE A 27 7.30 15.45 9.97
C ILE A 27 6.13 16.42 10.17
N HIS A 28 5.98 17.34 9.23
CA HIS A 28 4.85 18.27 9.14
C HIS A 28 4.01 17.96 7.90
N HIS A 29 2.69 18.21 7.95
CA HIS A 29 1.79 17.97 6.82
C HIS A 29 2.20 18.74 5.55
N SER A 30 2.93 19.85 5.69
CA SER A 30 3.43 20.63 4.55
C SER A 30 4.58 19.96 3.80
N ALA A 31 5.25 18.98 4.42
CA ALA A 31 6.31 18.18 3.79
C ALA A 31 5.76 16.93 3.10
N VAL A 32 4.46 16.65 3.25
CA VAL A 32 3.75 15.52 2.63
C VAL A 32 3.08 16.01 1.35
N GLU A 33 3.14 15.19 0.31
CA GLU A 33 2.47 15.49 -0.96
C GLU A 33 0.95 15.59 -0.80
N GLN A 34 0.32 16.48 -1.58
CA GLN A 34 -1.13 16.73 -1.48
C GLN A 34 -1.91 15.46 -1.84
N GLY A 35 -2.80 15.03 -0.94
CA GLY A 35 -3.62 13.82 -1.13
C GLY A 35 -3.01 12.54 -0.55
N VAL A 36 -1.76 12.59 -0.07
CA VAL A 36 -1.14 11.47 0.64
C VAL A 36 -1.49 11.53 2.13
N ILE A 37 -2.01 10.43 2.67
CA ILE A 37 -2.36 10.29 4.08
C ILE A 37 -1.39 9.28 4.68
N LEU A 38 -0.61 9.72 5.67
CA LEU A 38 0.29 8.86 6.43
C LEU A 38 -0.44 8.18 7.58
N ARG A 39 -0.21 6.88 7.72
CA ARG A 39 -0.68 6.06 8.83
C ARG A 39 0.50 5.59 9.66
N ASP A 40 0.22 5.12 10.88
CA ASP A 40 1.21 4.37 11.65
C ASP A 40 1.66 3.12 10.87
N ASN A 41 2.94 2.77 11.01
CA ASN A 41 3.59 1.64 10.34
C ASN A 41 3.73 1.76 8.80
N ASP A 42 3.36 2.88 8.19
CA ASP A 42 3.64 3.12 6.77
C ASP A 42 5.15 3.26 6.52
N LYS A 43 5.64 2.63 5.45
CA LYS A 43 7.00 2.86 4.95
C LYS A 43 7.00 4.07 4.04
N VAL A 44 7.90 5.01 4.33
CA VAL A 44 8.02 6.27 3.61
C VAL A 44 9.48 6.54 3.26
N SER A 45 9.69 7.19 2.12
CA SER A 45 10.95 7.83 1.77
C SER A 45 10.86 9.32 2.08
N PHE A 46 11.91 9.87 2.68
CA PHE A 46 12.00 11.28 3.03
C PHE A 46 13.44 11.78 2.91
N GLU A 47 13.61 13.09 2.86
CA GLU A 47 14.90 13.74 2.95
C GLU A 47 15.14 14.29 4.36
N PRO A 48 16.18 13.82 5.08
CA PRO A 48 16.52 14.36 6.38
C PRO A 48 17.08 15.77 6.24
N ALA A 49 16.50 16.72 6.95
CA ALA A 49 16.93 18.11 6.97
C ALA A 49 17.15 18.56 8.42
N GLU A 50 18.32 19.12 8.70
CA GLU A 50 18.61 19.73 9.99
C GLU A 50 17.97 21.12 10.07
N THR A 51 17.20 21.36 11.13
CA THR A 51 16.51 22.63 11.38
C THR A 51 16.79 23.12 12.80
N GLU A 52 16.43 24.37 13.09
CA GLU A 52 16.44 24.95 14.43
C GLU A 52 15.64 24.13 15.48
N ARG A 53 14.71 23.28 15.04
CA ARG A 53 13.88 22.41 15.89
C ARG A 53 14.35 20.95 15.93
N GLY A 54 15.50 20.65 15.31
CA GLY A 54 16.05 19.29 15.19
C GLY A 54 15.91 18.71 13.79
N LYS A 55 16.02 17.37 13.70
CA LYS A 55 15.94 16.62 12.45
C LYS A 55 14.51 16.57 11.93
N GLN A 56 14.27 17.11 10.74
CA GLN A 56 12.99 17.17 10.07
C GLN A 56 13.01 16.38 8.77
N ALA A 57 11.93 15.66 8.46
CA ALA A 57 11.70 15.02 7.18
C ALA A 57 11.11 16.02 6.16
N LYS A 58 11.72 16.11 4.99
CA LYS A 58 11.23 16.83 3.80
C LYS A 58 10.91 15.86 2.67
N ASP A 59 10.17 16.32 1.67
CA ASP A 59 9.83 15.55 0.46
C ASP A 59 9.37 14.12 0.76
N VAL A 60 8.35 14.02 1.63
CA VAL A 60 7.89 12.72 2.15
C VAL A 60 7.01 12.02 1.13
N LYS A 61 7.44 10.85 0.70
CA LYS A 61 6.78 9.99 -0.29
C LYS A 61 6.42 8.65 0.36
N LEU A 62 5.18 8.22 0.14
CA LEU A 62 4.71 6.92 0.60
C LEU A 62 5.28 5.82 -0.29
N LEU A 63 6.01 4.87 0.28
CA LEU A 63 6.57 3.72 -0.43
C LEU A 63 5.66 2.51 -0.31
N GLN A 64 5.18 2.25 0.91
CA GLN A 64 4.29 1.11 1.18
C GLN A 64 3.27 1.51 2.26
N LYS A 65 1.99 1.31 1.96
CA LYS A 65 0.93 1.39 2.96
C LYS A 65 1.05 0.20 3.92
N GLY A 66 1.15 0.46 5.21
CA GLY A 66 1.25 -0.56 6.26
C GLY A 66 0.01 -1.45 6.38
N SER A 67 -1.07 -1.15 5.65
CA SER A 67 -2.35 -1.87 5.67
C SER A 67 -2.53 -2.89 4.53
N GLU A 68 -1.59 -2.98 3.58
CA GLU A 68 -1.78 -3.70 2.31
C GLU A 68 -0.74 -4.84 2.16
N ARG A 69 -0.49 -5.58 3.24
CA ARG A 69 0.30 -6.83 3.20
C ARG A 69 -0.56 -8.10 3.27
N ASP A 70 -1.88 -7.95 3.42
CA ASP A 70 -2.86 -9.06 3.35
C ASP A 70 -3.72 -9.03 2.07
N ASP A 71 -3.61 -8.00 1.23
CA ASP A 71 -4.34 -7.86 -0.04
C ASP A 71 -3.37 -7.43 -1.15
N LEU A 72 -2.66 -8.40 -1.73
CA LEU A 72 -2.08 -8.26 -3.07
C LEU A 72 -2.58 -9.46 -3.90
N PRO A 73 -3.48 -9.27 -4.87
CA PRO A 73 -3.25 -9.85 -6.17
C PRO A 73 -2.12 -9.05 -6.84
N GLU A 74 -1.10 -9.80 -7.23
CA GLU A 74 0.06 -9.38 -8.01
C GLU A 74 -0.40 -8.86 -9.38
N GLU A 75 -0.59 -7.55 -9.52
CA GLU A 75 -0.83 -6.93 -10.83
C GLU A 75 0.50 -6.57 -11.47
N GLY A 76 0.98 -7.45 -12.35
CA GLY A 76 2.14 -7.18 -13.18
C GLY A 76 2.65 -8.37 -13.95
N GLU A 77 1.88 -8.91 -14.91
CA GLU A 77 2.47 -9.36 -16.18
C GLU A 77 1.42 -9.36 -17.30
N GLU A 78 1.52 -8.32 -18.12
CA GLU A 78 0.79 -8.10 -19.35
C GLU A 78 1.56 -8.74 -20.53
N ALA A 79 1.02 -9.83 -21.10
CA ALA A 79 1.38 -10.30 -22.44
C ALA A 79 0.27 -11.16 -23.07
N GLN A 80 -0.60 -10.49 -23.84
CA GLN A 80 -1.05 -10.86 -25.20
C GLN A 80 -1.37 -12.34 -25.50
N ASP A 81 -2.67 -12.69 -25.58
CA ASP A 81 -3.25 -13.43 -26.73
C ASP A 81 -4.80 -13.39 -26.66
N GLU A 82 -5.43 -12.59 -27.51
CA GLU A 82 -6.85 -12.72 -27.94
C GLU A 82 -6.84 -13.27 -29.38
N PRO A 83 -7.96 -13.75 -29.95
CA PRO A 83 -8.82 -14.87 -29.57
C PRO A 83 -9.06 -15.81 -30.80
N GLN A 84 -9.65 -17.00 -30.63
CA GLN A 84 -10.54 -17.69 -31.62
C GLN A 84 -10.86 -19.11 -31.10
N GLU A 85 -12.11 -19.37 -30.69
CA GLU A 85 -13.16 -19.93 -31.56
C GLU A 85 -12.96 -21.44 -31.79
N GLU A 86 -13.67 -22.28 -31.03
CA GLU A 86 -14.48 -23.33 -31.67
C GLU A 86 -15.57 -23.81 -30.71
N GLN A 87 -16.78 -23.86 -31.25
CA GLN A 87 -18.00 -24.34 -30.62
C GLN A 87 -17.89 -25.85 -30.41
N ALA A 88 -18.28 -26.34 -29.23
CA ALA A 88 -18.68 -27.72 -29.09
C ALA A 88 -19.97 -27.77 -28.28
N GLU A 89 -21.01 -28.14 -29.02
CA GLU A 89 -22.40 -28.32 -28.66
C GLU A 89 -22.60 -29.15 -27.39
N GLN A 90 -23.66 -28.78 -26.66
CA GLN A 90 -24.32 -29.65 -25.68
C GLN A 90 -24.87 -30.90 -26.39
N PRO A 91 -24.88 -32.05 -25.71
CA PRO A 91 -26.18 -32.68 -25.44
C PRO A 91 -26.26 -33.21 -23.99
N GLU A 92 -27.31 -32.87 -23.24
CA GLU A 92 -28.56 -33.63 -23.06
C GLU A 92 -28.61 -34.47 -21.76
N GLN A 93 -29.08 -33.79 -20.70
CA GLN A 93 -30.05 -34.21 -19.65
C GLN A 93 -29.92 -35.56 -18.88
N PRO A 94 -30.88 -35.91 -17.98
CA PRO A 94 -30.58 -36.10 -16.56
C PRO A 94 -30.72 -37.57 -16.14
N ALA A 95 -29.96 -37.99 -15.14
CA ALA A 95 -30.24 -39.24 -14.44
C ALA A 95 -29.82 -39.11 -12.98
N GLU A 96 -30.51 -39.62 -11.99
CA GLU A 96 -31.86 -40.16 -11.86
C GLU A 96 -32.14 -40.05 -10.37
N GLU A 97 -33.41 -39.87 -10.05
CA GLU A 97 -33.99 -40.05 -8.74
C GLU A 97 -33.55 -41.38 -8.11
N GLN A 98 -33.19 -41.36 -6.82
CA GLN A 98 -33.51 -42.46 -5.90
C GLN A 98 -33.22 -42.05 -4.45
N THR A 99 -34.30 -41.69 -3.79
CA THR A 99 -34.52 -41.83 -2.35
C THR A 99 -34.71 -43.32 -2.00
N GLU A 100 -33.92 -43.82 -1.06
CA GLU A 100 -34.18 -44.97 -0.16
C GLU A 100 -32.91 -45.10 0.70
N GLU A 101 -32.87 -45.30 2.02
CA GLU A 101 -33.83 -45.62 3.07
C GLU A 101 -33.23 -45.11 4.40
#